data_AF-A0A926DLV7-F1
#
_entry.id   AF-A0A926DLV7-F1
#
_cell.length_a   1.000
_cell.length_b   1.000
_cell.length_c   1.000
_cell.angle_alpha   90.00
_cell.angle_beta   90.00
_cell.angle_gamma   90.00
#
_symmetry.space_group_name_H-M   'P 1'
#
loop_
_entity.id
_entity.type
_entity.pdbx_description
1 polymer ?
#
loop_
_entity_poly.entity_id
_entity_poly.type
_entity_poly.pdbx_seq_one_letter_code
_entity_poly.pdbx_strand_id
1 'polypeptide(L)'
;MQELNYLRCGDYYIPDIRLEKPNIRLGKWGRMRREYLRLAHPVLFSELVLSEKLYEHCAKIESTAESRMEIIVPQLMKHYGVVEKLKASNQLEWVRQMNSCVAQAEEAIRLYYHRILILDWFCAIIRLKLVWRDWNVERTYILRHLYFAKRYAN
;
A
#
# COMPACT_ATOMS: atom_id res chain seq x y z
N MET A 1 35.96 10.70 -3.10
CA MET A 1 35.65 10.64 -1.65
C MET A 1 34.77 11.83 -1.34
N GLN A 2 33.59 11.62 -0.75
CA GLN A 2 32.76 12.73 -0.25
C GLN A 2 33.46 13.33 0.98
N GLU A 3 33.68 14.64 0.98
CA GLU A 3 34.19 15.35 2.15
C GLU A 3 33.09 15.41 3.23
N LEU A 4 33.36 14.84 4.40
CA LEU A 4 32.44 14.84 5.53
C LEU A 4 32.62 16.13 6.33
N ASN A 5 31.55 16.93 6.43
CA ASN A 5 31.52 18.09 7.31
C ASN A 5 31.25 17.65 8.75
N TYR A 6 31.85 18.33 9.72
CA TYR A 6 31.72 18.01 11.15
C TYR A 6 31.20 19.21 11.94
N LEU A 7 30.20 18.97 12.80
CA LEU A 7 29.65 19.94 13.73
C LEU A 7 30.26 19.72 15.11
N ARG A 8 30.77 20.79 15.73
CA ARG A 8 31.29 20.76 17.10
C ARG A 8 30.14 20.80 18.10
N CYS A 9 30.00 19.74 18.90
CA CYS A 9 29.00 19.63 19.95
C CYS A 9 29.71 19.44 21.30
N GLY A 10 30.05 20.56 21.95
CA GLY A 10 30.91 20.57 23.14
C GLY A 10 32.37 20.20 22.81
N ASP A 11 32.83 19.10 23.39
CA ASP A 11 34.22 18.62 23.29
C ASP A 11 34.43 17.59 22.16
N TYR A 12 33.38 17.25 21.41
CA TYR A 12 33.44 16.27 20.32
C TYR A 12 32.83 16.78 19.02
N TYR A 13 33.24 16.16 17.92
CA TYR A 13 32.81 16.47 16.56
C TYR A 13 31.85 15.38 16.04
N ILE A 14 30.66 15.78 15.61
CA ILE A 14 29.65 14.90 15.03
C ILE A 14 29.63 15.12 13.51
N PRO A 15 29.76 14.07 12.68
CA PRO A 15 29.59 14.19 11.24
C PRO A 15 28.20 14.74 10.89
N ASP A 16 28.12 15.79 10.08
CA ASP A 16 26.88 16.40 9.58
C ASP A 16 26.30 15.55 8.44
N ILE A 17 25.84 14.35 8.78
CA ILE A 17 25.21 13.43 7.82
C ILE A 17 23.75 13.86 7.66
N ARG A 18 23.47 14.55 6.56
CA ARG A 18 22.11 14.91 6.16
C ARG A 18 21.67 14.03 5.00
N LEU A 19 20.38 13.68 4.99
CA LEU A 19 19.76 13.11 3.81
C LEU A 19 19.74 14.17 2.71
N GLU A 20 20.10 13.80 1.48
CA GLU A 20 20.02 14.70 0.31
C GLU A 20 18.59 15.21 0.10
N LYS A 21 17.60 14.37 0.41
CA LYS A 21 16.17 14.71 0.40
C LYS A 21 15.59 14.63 1.81
N PRO A 22 15.01 15.71 2.35
CA PRO A 22 14.33 15.64 3.64
C PRO A 22 13.12 14.70 3.55
N ASN A 23 12.87 13.95 4.63
CA ASN A 23 11.70 13.07 4.71
C ASN A 23 10.41 13.86 4.51
N ILE A 24 9.64 13.49 3.49
CA ILE A 24 8.32 14.06 3.23
C ILE A 24 7.41 13.71 4.41
N ARG A 25 6.73 14.71 4.98
CA ARG A 25 5.72 14.49 6.03
C ARG A 25 4.51 13.81 5.41
N LEU A 26 4.36 12.50 5.68
CA LEU A 26 3.21 11.72 5.25
C LEU A 26 2.00 12.00 6.14
N GLY A 27 0.83 12.20 5.54
CA GLY A 27 -0.43 12.32 6.24
C GLY A 27 -1.06 10.96 6.56
N LYS A 28 -2.39 10.88 6.56
CA LYS A 28 -3.14 9.67 6.96
C LYS A 28 -2.94 8.53 5.95
N TRP A 29 -3.12 8.83 4.66
CA TRP A 29 -3.09 7.84 3.60
C TRP A 29 -1.67 7.37 3.29
N GLY A 30 -0.69 8.29 3.34
CA GLY A 30 0.72 7.95 3.16
C GLY A 30 1.23 6.98 4.22
N ARG A 31 0.89 7.23 5.50
CA ARG A 31 1.25 6.33 6.61
C ARG A 31 0.57 4.96 6.50
N MET A 32 -0.71 4.93 6.14
CA MET A 32 -1.43 3.68 5.90
C MET A 32 -0.79 2.84 4.80
N ARG A 33 -0.40 3.46 3.67
CA ARG A 33 0.28 2.77 2.57
C ARG A 33 1.65 2.23 2.98
N ARG A 34 2.42 3.00 3.74
CA ARG A 34 3.72 2.56 4.26
C ARG A 34 3.58 1.32 5.13
N GLU A 35 2.62 1.35 6.06
CA GLU A 35 2.38 0.23 6.97
C GLU A 35 1.88 -1.01 6.22
N TYR A 36 1.03 -0.81 5.21
CA TYR A 36 0.62 -1.88 4.33
C TYR A 36 1.82 -2.55 3.61
N LEU A 37 2.72 -1.75 3.02
CA LEU A 37 3.90 -2.28 2.35
C LEU A 37 4.78 -3.08 3.31
N ARG A 38 4.94 -2.60 4.54
CA ARG A 38 5.72 -3.27 5.58
C ARG A 38 5.16 -4.65 5.94
N LEU A 39 3.84 -4.77 6.06
CA LEU A 39 3.19 -6.01 6.49
C LEU A 39 2.95 -7.00 5.34
N ALA A 40 2.52 -6.51 4.17
CA ALA A 40 2.05 -7.37 3.09
C ALA A 40 3.10 -7.57 1.97
N HIS A 41 4.00 -6.61 1.75
CA HIS A 41 5.05 -6.70 0.71
C HIS A 41 6.43 -6.27 1.23
N PRO A 42 7.01 -7.02 2.19
CA PRO A 42 8.27 -6.66 2.82
C PRO A 42 9.45 -6.57 1.84
N VAL A 43 9.42 -7.31 0.72
CA VAL A 43 10.42 -7.24 -0.35
C VAL A 43 10.36 -5.88 -1.05
N LEU A 44 9.17 -5.47 -1.52
CA LEU A 44 8.96 -4.18 -2.17
C LEU A 44 9.23 -3.02 -1.21
N PHE A 45 8.88 -3.17 0.07
CA PHE A 45 9.20 -2.20 1.09
C PHE A 45 10.72 -2.01 1.22
N SER A 46 11.48 -3.10 1.32
CA SER A 46 12.94 -3.05 1.41
C SER A 46 13.58 -2.43 0.16
N GLU A 47 13.10 -2.78 -1.03
CA GLU A 47 13.54 -2.19 -2.29
C GLU A 47 13.32 -0.67 -2.34
N LEU A 48 12.13 -0.21 -1.91
CA LEU A 48 11.79 1.21 -1.86
C LEU A 48 12.58 1.98 -0.80
N VAL A 49 12.95 1.33 0.30
CA VAL A 49 13.83 1.90 1.33
C VAL A 49 15.25 2.05 0.79
N LEU A 50 15.79 1.00 0.17
CA LEU A 50 17.16 0.99 -0.39
C LEU A 50 17.31 1.96 -1.56
N SER A 51 16.26 2.14 -2.36
CA SER A 51 16.22 3.12 -3.45
C SER A 51 15.84 4.53 -3.01
N GLU A 52 15.61 4.76 -1.71
CA GLU A 52 15.19 6.02 -1.09
C GLU A 52 13.88 6.62 -1.65
N LYS A 53 13.09 5.84 -2.39
CA LYS A 53 11.84 6.28 -3.04
C LYS A 53 10.58 5.99 -2.24
N LEU A 54 10.70 5.37 -1.06
CA LEU A 54 9.55 4.98 -0.23
C LEU A 54 8.61 6.16 0.06
N TYR A 55 9.15 7.28 0.52
CA TYR A 55 8.35 8.44 0.91
C TYR A 55 7.70 9.13 -0.29
N GLU A 56 8.41 9.26 -1.42
CA GLU A 56 7.86 9.79 -2.66
C GLU A 56 6.68 8.94 -3.17
N HIS A 57 6.84 7.62 -3.14
CA HIS A 57 5.77 6.69 -3.52
C HIS A 57 4.55 6.81 -2.60
N CYS A 58 4.75 6.85 -1.28
CA CYS A 58 3.65 7.04 -0.33
C CYS A 58 2.94 8.40 -0.51
N ALA A 59 3.69 9.47 -0.76
CA ALA A 59 3.13 10.80 -1.01
C ALA A 59 2.30 10.86 -2.31
N LYS A 60 2.74 10.16 -3.37
CA LYS A 60 1.95 10.05 -4.61
C LYS A 60 0.61 9.36 -4.39
N ILE A 61 0.59 8.30 -3.59
CA ILE A 61 -0.64 7.59 -3.22
C ILE A 61 -1.54 8.49 -2.37
N GLU A 62 -0.96 9.25 -1.45
CA GLU A 62 -1.70 10.21 -0.64
C GLU A 62 -2.38 11.29 -1.48
N SER A 63 -1.66 11.95 -2.38
CA SER A 63 -2.24 12.92 -3.32
C SER A 63 -3.37 12.29 -4.15
N THR A 64 -3.19 11.04 -4.60
CA THR A 64 -4.24 10.32 -5.35
C THR A 64 -5.48 10.06 -4.49
N ALA A 65 -5.30 9.73 -3.20
CA ALA A 65 -6.40 9.51 -2.27
C ALA A 65 -7.16 10.81 -1.98
N GLU A 66 -6.44 11.92 -1.82
CA GLU A 66 -7.02 13.26 -1.62
C GLU A 66 -7.86 13.68 -2.84
N SER A 67 -7.33 13.56 -4.07
CA SER A 67 -8.10 13.87 -5.27
C SER A 67 -9.36 13.00 -5.42
N ARG A 68 -9.33 11.76 -4.93
CA ARG A 68 -10.53 10.90 -4.92
C ARG A 68 -11.54 11.32 -3.87
N MET A 69 -11.07 11.77 -2.71
CA MET A 69 -11.92 12.29 -1.65
C MET A 69 -12.72 13.51 -2.14
N GLU A 70 -12.06 14.41 -2.88
CA GLU A 70 -12.68 15.58 -3.51
C GLU A 70 -13.78 15.22 -4.52
N ILE A 71 -13.73 14.04 -5.12
CA ILE A 71 -14.76 13.56 -6.05
C ILE A 71 -15.91 12.86 -5.32
N ILE A 72 -15.58 11.97 -4.37
CA ILE A 72 -16.56 11.11 -3.71
C ILE A 72 -17.43 11.91 -2.73
N VAL A 73 -16.85 12.83 -1.96
CA VAL A 73 -17.59 13.58 -0.94
C VAL A 73 -18.74 14.39 -1.57
N PRO A 74 -18.54 15.19 -2.63
CA PRO A 74 -19.65 15.90 -3.29
C PRO A 74 -20.71 14.96 -3.88
N GLN A 75 -20.32 13.80 -4.38
CA GLN A 75 -21.27 12.81 -4.89
C GLN A 75 -22.16 12.25 -3.77
N LEU A 76 -21.57 11.93 -2.62
CA LEU A 76 -22.31 11.49 -1.44
C LEU A 76 -23.20 12.61 -0.88
N MET A 77 -22.72 13.85 -0.85
CA MET A 77 -23.52 15.00 -0.42
C MET A 77 -24.76 15.18 -1.29
N LYS A 78 -24.63 15.04 -2.63
CA LYS A 78 -25.77 15.07 -3.55
C LYS A 78 -26.73 13.91 -3.31
N HIS A 79 -26.21 12.71 -3.07
CA HIS A 79 -27.02 11.52 -2.83
C HIS A 79 -27.84 11.62 -1.53
N TYR A 80 -27.22 12.11 -0.46
CA TYR A 80 -27.89 12.29 0.84
C TYR A 80 -28.69 13.60 0.94
N GLY A 81 -28.62 14.47 -0.08
CA GLY A 81 -29.34 15.75 -0.09
C GLY A 81 -28.85 16.75 0.96
N VAL A 82 -27.57 16.67 1.36
CA VAL A 82 -26.99 17.58 2.37
C VAL A 82 -26.85 18.98 1.77
N VAL A 83 -27.85 19.82 1.99
CA VAL A 83 -27.90 21.21 1.51
C VAL A 83 -27.22 22.17 2.48
N GLU A 84 -26.51 23.17 1.95
CA GLU A 84 -25.91 24.25 2.75
C GLU A 84 -26.94 25.04 3.55
N LYS A 85 -28.20 25.07 3.10
CA LYS A 85 -29.31 25.67 3.86
C LYS A 85 -29.52 25.00 5.22
N LEU A 86 -29.19 23.71 5.35
CA LEU A 86 -29.25 22.98 6.62
C LEU A 86 -28.23 23.50 7.63
N LYS A 87 -27.12 24.08 7.16
CA LYS A 87 -26.08 24.68 8.01
C LYS A 87 -26.61 25.88 8.81
N ALA A 88 -27.56 26.62 8.23
CA ALA A 88 -28.18 27.78 8.86
C ALA A 88 -29.33 27.39 9.82
N SER A 89 -30.06 26.31 9.54
CA SER A 89 -31.19 25.87 10.37
C SER A 89 -30.78 24.93 11.50
N ASN A 90 -29.84 24.01 11.26
CA ASN A 90 -29.34 23.07 12.27
C ASN A 90 -27.89 22.65 11.96
N GLN A 91 -26.95 23.42 12.51
CA GLN A 91 -25.52 23.21 12.30
C GLN A 91 -25.02 21.84 12.80
N LEU A 92 -25.56 21.32 13.91
CA LEU A 92 -25.12 20.05 14.48
C LEU A 92 -25.51 18.86 13.58
N GLU A 93 -26.72 18.87 13.05
CA GLU A 93 -27.18 17.83 12.12
C GLU A 93 -26.41 17.89 10.80
N TRP A 94 -26.09 19.10 10.31
CA TRP A 94 -25.24 19.26 9.13
C TRP A 94 -23.85 18.65 9.34
N VAL A 95 -23.20 18.94 10.48
CA VAL A 95 -21.89 18.36 10.82
C VAL A 95 -21.97 16.83 10.92
N ARG A 96 -23.03 16.30 11.54
CA ARG A 96 -23.25 14.85 11.64
C ARG A 96 -23.37 14.19 10.26
N GLN A 97 -24.17 14.75 9.36
CA GLN A 97 -24.36 14.22 8.01
C GLN A 97 -23.09 14.35 7.16
N MET A 98 -22.39 15.48 7.28
CA MET A 98 -21.11 15.68 6.61
C MET A 98 -20.06 14.66 7.08
N ASN A 99 -19.95 14.44 8.39
CA ASN A 99 -19.05 13.44 8.95
C ASN A 99 -19.42 12.02 8.49
N SER A 100 -20.71 11.70 8.35
CA SER A 100 -21.16 10.43 7.79
C SER A 100 -20.72 10.25 6.33
N CYS A 101 -20.87 11.28 5.49
CA CYS A 101 -20.42 11.26 4.10
C CYS A 101 -18.89 11.09 4.00
N VAL A 102 -18.14 11.83 4.83
CA VAL A 102 -16.69 11.71 4.92
C VAL A 102 -16.29 10.30 5.34
N ALA A 103 -16.89 9.74 6.39
CA ALA A 103 -16.60 8.39 6.85
C ALA A 103 -16.86 7.34 5.75
N GLN A 104 -17.96 7.44 5.01
CA GLN A 104 -18.24 6.55 3.89
C GLN A 104 -17.25 6.71 2.74
N ALA A 105 -16.86 7.93 2.40
CA ALA A 105 -15.84 8.18 1.39
C ALA A 105 -14.49 7.58 1.80
N GLU A 106 -14.11 7.72 3.07
CA GLU A 106 -12.91 7.10 3.61
C GLU A 106 -12.95 5.57 3.54
N GLU A 107 -14.10 4.95 3.87
CA GLU A 107 -14.30 3.51 3.70
C GLU A 107 -14.15 3.09 2.25
N ALA A 108 -14.76 3.81 1.30
CA ALA A 108 -14.64 3.51 -0.12
C ALA A 108 -13.19 3.57 -0.60
N ILE A 109 -12.43 4.58 -0.17
CA ILE A 109 -11.01 4.74 -0.52
C ILE A 109 -10.16 3.64 0.13
N ARG A 110 -10.36 3.36 1.42
CA ARG A 110 -9.66 2.28 2.13
C ARG A 110 -9.92 0.94 1.46
N LEU A 111 -11.16 0.65 1.12
CA LEU A 111 -11.53 -0.56 0.39
C LEU A 111 -10.92 -0.60 -1.00
N TYR A 112 -10.85 0.51 -1.73
CA TYR A 112 -10.18 0.52 -3.04
C TYR A 112 -8.70 0.10 -2.92
N TYR A 113 -7.99 0.70 -1.96
CA TYR A 113 -6.59 0.34 -1.72
C TYR A 113 -6.45 -1.04 -1.08
N HIS A 114 -7.42 -1.51 -0.30
CA HIS A 114 -7.42 -2.85 0.29
C HIS A 114 -7.81 -3.95 -0.72
N ARG A 115 -8.62 -3.62 -1.72
CA ARG A 115 -9.12 -4.56 -2.72
C ARG A 115 -8.10 -4.86 -3.82
N ILE A 116 -7.20 -3.92 -4.11
CA ILE A 116 -5.95 -4.20 -4.83
C ILE A 116 -5.21 -5.36 -4.13
N LEU A 117 -5.18 -5.37 -2.79
CA LEU A 117 -4.50 -6.40 -1.99
C LEU A 117 -5.18 -7.77 -2.08
N ILE A 118 -6.51 -7.80 -2.10
CA ILE A 118 -7.27 -9.06 -2.24
C ILE A 118 -7.06 -9.64 -3.64
N LEU A 119 -7.13 -8.81 -4.68
CA LEU A 119 -6.89 -9.27 -6.06
C LEU A 119 -5.45 -9.72 -6.26
N ASP A 120 -4.45 -9.01 -5.70
CA ASP A 120 -3.05 -9.43 -5.72
C ASP A 120 -2.84 -10.75 -4.96
N TRP A 121 -3.51 -10.94 -3.82
CA TRP A 121 -3.48 -12.19 -3.06
C TRP A 121 -4.14 -13.36 -3.80
N PHE A 122 -5.31 -13.13 -4.43
CA PHE A 122 -5.95 -14.12 -5.30
C PHE A 122 -5.06 -14.46 -6.50
N CYS A 123 -4.43 -13.47 -7.13
CA CYS A 123 -3.48 -13.69 -8.22
C CYS A 123 -2.24 -14.48 -7.75
N ALA A 124 -1.71 -14.20 -6.57
CA ALA A 124 -0.59 -14.95 -5.99
C ALA A 124 -0.98 -16.41 -5.67
N ILE A 125 -2.18 -16.64 -5.14
CA ILE A 125 -2.70 -18.00 -4.91
C ILE A 125 -2.89 -18.73 -6.23
N ILE A 126 -3.47 -18.09 -7.25
CA ILE A 126 -3.65 -18.70 -8.57
C ILE A 126 -2.27 -19.04 -9.18
N ARG A 127 -1.29 -18.14 -9.04
CA ARG A 127 0.08 -18.36 -9.55
C ARG A 127 0.80 -19.50 -8.80
N LEU A 128 0.66 -19.58 -7.47
CA LEU A 128 1.14 -20.71 -6.67
C LEU A 128 0.44 -22.04 -7.03
N LYS A 129 -0.87 -22.00 -7.27
CA LYS A 129 -1.67 -23.17 -7.64
C LYS A 129 -1.32 -23.68 -9.05
N LEU A 130 -0.97 -22.78 -9.98
CA LEU A 130 -0.47 -23.12 -11.31
C LEU A 130 0.92 -23.76 -11.23
N VAL A 131 1.86 -23.16 -10.48
CA VAL A 131 3.20 -23.74 -10.28
C VAL A 131 3.13 -25.11 -9.60
N TRP A 132 2.25 -25.30 -8.62
CA TRP A 132 2.05 -26.59 -7.97
C TRP A 132 1.42 -27.63 -8.90
N ARG A 133 0.52 -27.20 -9.80
CA ARG A 133 -0.05 -28.07 -10.84
C ARG A 133 1.03 -28.57 -11.80
N ASP A 134 1.92 -27.69 -12.25
CA ASP A 134 2.99 -28.04 -13.18
C ASP A 134 4.03 -28.98 -12.52
N TRP A 135 4.37 -28.73 -11.25
CA TRP A 135 5.26 -29.61 -10.48
C TRP A 135 4.68 -31.02 -10.26
N ASN A 136 3.36 -31.14 -10.09
CA ASN A 136 2.69 -32.42 -9.90
C ASN A 136 2.61 -33.25 -11.20
N VAL A 137 2.57 -32.59 -12.36
CA VAL A 137 2.66 -33.23 -13.68
C VAL A 137 4.07 -33.77 -13.93
N GLU A 138 5.13 -33.02 -13.60
CA GLU A 138 6.50 -33.53 -13.69
C GLU A 138 6.76 -34.70 -12.73
N ARG A 139 6.24 -34.63 -11.51
CA ARG A 139 6.38 -35.70 -10.51
C ARG A 139 5.74 -37.01 -10.96
N THR A 140 4.57 -36.95 -11.61
CA THR A 140 3.90 -38.13 -12.16
C THR A 140 4.61 -38.68 -13.39
N TYR A 141 5.21 -37.82 -14.24
CA TYR A 141 6.03 -38.24 -15.38
C TYR A 141 7.31 -38.97 -14.93
N ILE A 142 8.03 -38.42 -13.95
CA ILE A 142 9.27 -39.00 -13.41
C ILE A 142 8.98 -40.34 -12.72
N LEU A 143 7.91 -40.44 -11.93
CA LEU A 143 7.50 -41.70 -11.29
C LEU A 143 7.06 -42.76 -12.31
N ARG A 144 6.41 -42.38 -13.41
CA ARG A 144 6.05 -43.31 -14.50
C ARG A 144 7.29 -43.86 -15.20
N HIS A 145 8.28 -43.02 -15.48
CA HIS A 145 9.55 -43.44 -16.10
C HIS A 145 10.38 -44.33 -15.16
N LEU A 146 10.44 -44.02 -13.86
CA LEU A 146 11.09 -44.87 -12.85
C LEU A 146 10.38 -46.22 -12.68
N TYR A 147 9.05 -46.23 -12.72
CA TYR A 147 8.26 -47.47 -12.65
C TYR A 147 8.43 -48.34 -13.90
N PHE A 148 8.53 -47.72 -15.09
CA PHE A 148 8.89 -48.41 -16.32
C PHE A 148 10.34 -48.95 -16.27
N ALA A 149 11.32 -48.13 -15.87
CA ALA A 149 12.72 -48.57 -15.77
C ALA A 149 12.92 -49.76 -14.82
N LYS A 150 12.17 -49.83 -13.71
CA LYS A 150 12.20 -50.98 -12.79
C LYS A 150 11.58 -52.27 -13.36
N ARG A 151 10.68 -52.17 -14.34
CA ARG A 151 9.96 -53.32 -14.93
C ARG A 151 10.74 -54.02 -16.04
N TYR A 152 11.72 -53.34 -16.66
CA TYR A 152 12.58 -53.88 -17.73
C TYR A 152 14.03 -54.13 -17.27
N ALA A 153 14.30 -54.04 -15.96
CA ALA A 153 15.62 -54.30 -15.35
C ALA A 153 15.73 -55.68 -14.66
N ASN A 154 14.74 -56.57 -14.88
CA ASN A 154 14.77 -58.01 -14.60
C ASN A 154 14.62 -58.76 -15.93
#